data_AF-A0A838JR85-F1
#
_entry.id   AF-A0A838JR85-F1
#
_cell.length_a   1.000
_cell.length_b   1.000
_cell.length_c   1.000
_cell.angle_alpha   90.00
_cell.angle_beta   90.00
_cell.angle_gamma   90.00
#
_symmetry.space_group_name_H-M   'P 1'
#
loop_
_entity.id
_entity.type
_entity.pdbx_description
1 polymer ?
#
loop_
_entity_poly.entity_id
_entity_poly.type
_entity_poly.pdbx_seq_one_letter_code
_entity_poly.pdbx_strand_id
1 'polypeptide(L)'
;MRSEGHLGRAAALASRHPSYHVGGANGTARVSVELDLPSDWRLLDDFSGLLRGENDAEYATEGTPLSADELFGGLRCFLRKQRSGAAAKEWCTPGSLDGKQLFPCRQIRVYDNDHLTANSWYAFGKMDDEAVFEVDKDTITERVLSDLGPCVRCPILDLDATAEIVARLPEKIDPGRDEAWNYKE
;
A
#
# COMPACT_ATOMS: atom_id res chain seq x y z
N MET A 1 6.97 -17.92 34.54
CA MET A 1 7.34 -16.92 33.52
C MET A 1 6.72 -15.59 33.93
N ARG A 2 7.52 -14.54 34.09
CA ARG A 2 7.02 -13.21 34.47
C ARG A 2 6.10 -12.68 33.36
N SER A 3 4.81 -12.66 33.63
CA SER A 3 3.72 -12.27 32.71
C SER A 3 3.45 -10.77 32.68
N GLU A 4 4.34 -9.93 33.20
CA GLU A 4 4.01 -8.54 33.55
C GLU A 4 4.48 -7.48 32.53
N GLY A 5 5.01 -7.88 31.37
CA GLY A 5 5.48 -6.96 30.32
C GLY A 5 4.74 -7.10 28.99
N HIS A 6 4.96 -6.16 28.07
CA HIS A 6 4.40 -6.24 26.71
C HIS A 6 4.79 -7.53 25.99
N LEU A 7 6.04 -7.98 26.12
CA LEU A 7 6.50 -9.27 25.57
C LEU A 7 5.73 -10.47 26.14
N GLY A 8 5.43 -10.47 27.44
CA GLY A 8 4.64 -11.54 28.07
C GLY A 8 3.19 -11.57 27.55
N ARG A 9 2.59 -10.40 27.37
CA ARG A 9 1.25 -10.26 26.77
C ARG A 9 1.24 -10.69 25.30
N ALA A 10 2.26 -10.29 24.52
CA ALA A 10 2.40 -10.69 23.14
C ALA A 10 2.59 -12.20 23.01
N ALA A 11 3.42 -12.81 23.85
CA ALA A 11 3.59 -14.27 23.90
C ALA A 11 2.28 -15.01 24.24
N ALA A 12 1.46 -14.46 25.13
CA ALA A 12 0.15 -15.02 25.48
C ALA A 12 -0.90 -14.89 24.36
N LEU A 13 -0.80 -13.88 23.51
CA LEU A 13 -1.61 -13.78 22.29
C LEU A 13 -1.10 -14.75 21.22
N ALA A 14 0.22 -14.79 21.01
CA ALA A 14 0.87 -15.66 20.05
C ALA A 14 0.56 -17.14 20.30
N SER A 15 0.47 -17.59 21.56
CA SER A 15 0.22 -19.00 21.92
C SER A 15 -1.11 -19.57 21.45
N ARG A 16 -2.01 -18.72 20.94
CA ARG A 16 -3.29 -19.12 20.37
C ARG A 16 -3.21 -19.36 18.85
N HIS A 17 -2.10 -18.97 18.22
CA HIS A 17 -1.90 -19.10 16.79
C HIS A 17 -1.39 -20.50 16.43
N PRO A 18 -1.85 -21.13 15.33
CA PRO A 18 -1.40 -22.47 14.94
C PRO A 18 0.11 -22.59 14.69
N SER A 19 0.73 -21.53 14.20
CA SER A 19 2.16 -21.48 13.90
C SER A 19 3.03 -21.18 15.13
N TYR A 20 2.44 -21.09 16.33
CA TYR A 20 3.18 -20.72 17.53
C TYR A 20 4.27 -21.74 17.85
N HIS A 21 5.48 -21.24 18.06
CA HIS A 21 6.61 -22.06 18.43
C HIS A 21 7.48 -21.36 19.47
N VAL A 22 8.02 -22.14 20.40
CA VAL A 22 9.03 -21.69 21.36
C VAL A 22 10.34 -22.37 21.04
N GLY A 23 11.33 -21.59 20.61
CA GLY A 23 12.69 -22.05 20.34
C GLY A 23 13.70 -21.37 21.24
N GLY A 24 14.96 -21.76 21.15
CA GLY A 24 16.06 -21.10 21.84
C GLY A 24 17.22 -22.04 22.18
N ALA A 25 18.43 -21.51 22.14
CA ALA A 25 19.64 -22.16 22.61
C ALA A 25 20.29 -21.29 23.71
N ASN A 26 21.02 -21.91 24.63
CA ASN A 26 21.77 -21.22 25.70
C ASN A 26 20.92 -20.39 26.69
N GLY A 27 19.71 -20.86 27.02
CA GLY A 27 18.93 -20.33 28.16
C GLY A 27 18.01 -19.15 27.85
N THR A 28 17.99 -18.64 26.63
CA THR A 28 17.05 -17.59 26.20
C THR A 28 15.91 -18.21 25.39
N ALA A 29 14.71 -18.25 25.96
CA ALA A 29 13.52 -18.71 25.25
C ALA A 29 13.03 -17.61 24.28
N ARG A 30 12.81 -17.98 23.03
CA ARG A 30 12.29 -17.13 21.96
C ARG A 30 10.94 -17.65 21.50
N VAL A 31 9.97 -16.75 21.42
CA VAL A 31 8.64 -17.03 20.86
C VAL A 31 8.63 -16.59 19.40
N SER A 32 8.13 -17.46 18.52
CA SER A 32 7.97 -17.19 17.10
C SER A 32 6.54 -17.51 16.66
N VAL A 33 6.04 -16.72 15.73
CA VAL A 33 4.74 -16.89 15.08
C VAL A 33 4.85 -16.39 13.65
N GLU A 34 4.24 -17.10 12.72
CA GLU A 34 4.15 -16.76 11.31
C GLU A 34 2.71 -16.29 11.08
N LEU A 35 2.55 -15.15 10.42
CA LEU A 35 1.24 -14.52 10.22
C LEU A 35 0.93 -14.49 8.73
N ASP A 36 -0.22 -15.06 8.36
CA ASP A 36 -0.73 -15.07 7.01
C ASP A 36 -1.68 -13.89 6.80
N LEU A 37 -1.22 -12.90 6.05
CA LEU A 37 -2.05 -11.76 5.66
C LEU A 37 -2.84 -12.07 4.38
N PRO A 38 -4.11 -11.64 4.29
CA PRO A 38 -4.79 -10.68 5.17
C PRO A 38 -5.49 -11.29 6.40
N SER A 39 -5.46 -12.61 6.59
CA SER A 39 -6.25 -13.34 7.59
C SER A 39 -5.88 -12.98 9.03
N ASP A 40 -4.60 -12.91 9.35
CA ASP A 40 -4.08 -12.73 10.71
C ASP A 40 -3.90 -11.27 11.12
N TRP A 41 -4.55 -10.34 10.41
CA TRP A 41 -4.38 -8.90 10.61
C TRP A 41 -4.67 -8.46 12.05
N ARG A 42 -5.59 -9.13 12.76
CA ARG A 42 -5.93 -8.79 14.15
C ARG A 42 -4.76 -9.04 15.09
N LEU A 43 -4.11 -10.21 14.96
CA LEU A 43 -2.97 -10.56 15.78
C LEU A 43 -1.79 -9.63 15.48
N LEU A 44 -1.60 -9.28 14.20
CA LEU A 44 -0.62 -8.26 13.81
C LEU A 44 -0.93 -6.88 14.41
N ASP A 45 -2.20 -6.48 14.44
CA ASP A 45 -2.63 -5.21 15.00
C ASP A 45 -2.38 -5.15 16.51
N ASP A 46 -2.70 -6.23 17.23
CA ASP A 46 -2.40 -6.38 18.65
C ASP A 46 -0.89 -6.32 18.92
N PHE A 47 -0.07 -6.98 18.09
CA PHE A 47 1.39 -6.87 18.16
C PHE A 47 1.89 -5.45 17.88
N SER A 48 1.26 -4.70 16.98
CA SER A 48 1.65 -3.31 16.73
C SER A 48 1.51 -2.42 17.96
N GLY A 49 0.55 -2.73 18.86
CA GLY A 49 0.36 -2.02 20.12
C GLY A 49 1.28 -2.49 21.24
N LEU A 50 1.72 -3.75 21.21
CA LEU A 50 2.55 -4.36 22.27
C LEU A 50 4.04 -4.31 21.97
N LEU A 51 4.45 -4.61 20.74
CA LEU A 51 5.83 -4.84 20.36
C LEU A 51 6.49 -3.62 19.69
N ARG A 52 5.73 -2.57 19.39
CA ARG A 52 6.30 -1.35 18.82
C ARG A 52 7.22 -0.68 19.85
N GLY A 53 8.50 -0.60 19.51
CA GLY A 53 9.55 -0.02 20.38
C GLY A 53 10.19 -1.01 21.35
N GLU A 54 9.75 -2.27 21.35
CA GLU A 54 10.42 -3.34 22.10
C GLU A 54 11.67 -3.79 21.33
N ASN A 55 12.86 -3.60 21.92
CA ASN A 55 14.14 -3.91 21.27
C ASN A 55 14.38 -5.41 21.05
N ASP A 56 13.68 -6.26 21.80
CA ASP A 56 13.80 -7.71 21.73
C ASP A 56 12.83 -8.34 20.71
N ALA A 57 12.05 -7.53 19.99
CA ALA A 57 11.15 -7.98 18.94
C ALA A 57 11.84 -7.89 17.56
N GLU A 58 11.79 -9.00 16.82
CA GLU A 58 12.34 -9.08 15.47
C GLU A 58 11.22 -9.42 14.48
N TYR A 59 11.30 -8.84 13.28
CA TYR A 59 10.29 -8.98 12.23
C TYR A 59 10.97 -9.42 10.92
N ALA A 60 10.29 -10.27 10.17
CA ALA A 60 10.74 -10.72 8.87
C ALA A 60 9.56 -10.95 7.92
N THR A 61 9.83 -10.85 6.62
CA THR A 61 8.91 -11.16 5.52
C THR A 61 9.64 -12.10 4.59
N GLU A 62 9.09 -13.30 4.35
CA GLU A 62 9.73 -14.32 3.49
C GLU A 62 11.22 -14.55 3.88
N GLY A 63 11.51 -14.54 5.18
CA GLY A 63 12.86 -14.69 5.72
C GLY A 63 13.76 -13.44 5.63
N THR A 64 13.32 -12.37 4.97
CA THR A 64 14.04 -11.09 4.92
C THR A 64 13.75 -10.27 6.17
N PRO A 65 14.76 -9.91 7.00
CA PRO A 65 14.56 -9.08 8.18
C PRO A 65 14.07 -7.67 7.82
N LEU A 66 13.29 -7.06 8.71
CA LEU A 66 12.83 -5.69 8.59
C LEU A 66 12.61 -5.02 9.94
N SER A 67 12.67 -3.69 9.95
CA SER A 67 12.39 -2.88 11.14
C SER A 67 10.89 -2.85 11.46
N ALA A 68 10.55 -2.56 12.72
CA ALA A 68 9.17 -2.33 13.13
C ALA A 68 8.51 -1.19 12.33
N ASP A 69 9.26 -0.15 12.00
CA ASP A 69 8.78 1.00 11.25
C ASP A 69 8.46 0.62 9.80
N GLU A 70 9.29 -0.19 9.15
CA GLU A 70 9.00 -0.72 7.82
C GLU A 70 7.77 -1.63 7.82
N LEU A 71 7.62 -2.51 8.83
CA LEU A 71 6.46 -3.39 8.94
C LEU A 71 5.17 -2.58 9.12
N PHE A 72 5.09 -1.86 10.25
CA PHE A 72 3.87 -1.21 10.68
C PHE A 72 3.59 0.08 9.91
N GLY A 73 4.63 0.72 9.37
CA GLY A 73 4.51 1.82 8.42
C GLY A 73 3.90 1.33 7.11
N GLY A 74 4.49 0.31 6.49
CA GLY A 74 4.02 -0.26 5.21
C GLY A 74 2.62 -0.89 5.28
N LEU A 75 2.20 -1.36 6.46
CA LEU A 75 0.88 -1.95 6.69
C LEU A 75 -0.13 -0.97 7.30
N ARG A 76 0.25 0.29 7.55
CA ARG A 76 -0.61 1.25 8.26
C ARG A 76 -1.96 1.47 7.58
N CYS A 77 -1.96 1.59 6.25
CA CYS A 77 -3.19 1.77 5.47
C CYS A 77 -4.09 0.53 5.56
N PHE A 78 -3.50 -0.66 5.40
CA PHE A 78 -4.20 -1.94 5.51
C PHE A 78 -4.82 -2.14 6.90
N LEU A 79 -4.06 -1.92 7.98
CA LEU A 79 -4.58 -2.05 9.34
C LEU A 79 -5.72 -1.05 9.62
N ARG A 80 -5.62 0.18 9.12
CA ARG A 80 -6.72 1.17 9.18
C ARG A 80 -7.95 0.71 8.41
N LYS A 81 -7.76 0.13 7.22
CA LYS A 81 -8.83 -0.48 6.43
C LYS A 81 -9.52 -1.60 7.20
N GLN A 82 -8.75 -2.49 7.82
CA GLN A 82 -9.35 -3.63 8.52
C GLN A 82 -10.12 -3.21 9.77
N ARG A 83 -9.60 -2.23 10.52
CA ARG A 83 -10.32 -1.64 11.66
C ARG A 83 -11.61 -0.91 11.27
N SER A 84 -11.68 -0.31 10.08
CA SER A 84 -12.89 0.40 9.65
C SER A 84 -14.03 -0.56 9.25
N GLY A 85 -13.71 -1.82 8.96
CA GLY A 85 -14.68 -2.81 8.48
C GLY A 85 -15.17 -2.58 7.04
N ALA A 86 -14.68 -1.55 6.35
CA ALA A 86 -15.06 -1.26 4.98
C ALA A 86 -14.59 -2.35 4.01
N ALA A 87 -15.32 -2.53 2.91
CA ALA A 87 -14.85 -3.36 1.81
C ALA A 87 -13.55 -2.77 1.22
N ALA A 88 -12.66 -3.62 0.68
CA ALA A 88 -11.40 -3.16 0.09
C ALA A 88 -11.63 -2.12 -1.03
N LYS A 89 -12.60 -2.39 -1.91
CA LYS A 89 -13.00 -1.47 -2.98
C LYS A 89 -13.45 -0.12 -2.42
N GLU A 90 -14.40 -0.11 -1.48
CA GLU A 90 -14.89 1.14 -0.88
C GLU A 90 -13.80 1.93 -0.13
N TRP A 91 -12.86 1.23 0.50
CA TRP A 91 -11.73 1.87 1.17
C TRP A 91 -10.74 2.48 0.19
N CYS A 92 -10.37 1.75 -0.87
CA CYS A 92 -9.35 2.15 -1.83
C CYS A 92 -9.88 3.10 -2.91
N THR A 93 -11.17 3.03 -3.23
CA THR A 93 -11.89 3.91 -4.16
C THR A 93 -13.15 4.45 -3.48
N PRO A 94 -13.01 5.32 -2.46
CA PRO A 94 -14.14 5.89 -1.76
C PRO A 94 -14.98 6.76 -2.70
N GLY A 95 -16.29 6.89 -2.44
CA GLY A 95 -17.20 7.65 -3.30
C GLY A 95 -16.79 9.12 -3.56
N SER A 96 -16.00 9.72 -2.67
CA SER A 96 -15.42 11.07 -2.88
C SER A 96 -14.43 11.16 -4.05
N LEU A 97 -13.88 10.02 -4.48
CA LEU A 97 -12.94 9.88 -5.59
C LEU A 97 -13.57 9.18 -6.82
N ASP A 98 -14.85 8.80 -6.72
CA ASP A 98 -15.55 8.15 -7.81
C ASP A 98 -15.57 9.05 -9.06
N GLY A 99 -15.33 8.45 -10.22
CA GLY A 99 -15.18 9.15 -11.50
C GLY A 99 -13.96 10.06 -11.64
N LYS A 100 -13.11 10.20 -10.60
CA LYS A 100 -11.85 10.97 -10.65
C LYS A 100 -10.61 10.10 -10.64
N GLN A 101 -10.69 8.98 -9.91
CA GLN A 101 -9.53 8.15 -9.64
C GLN A 101 -9.13 7.33 -10.86
N LEU A 102 -7.88 7.47 -11.27
CA LEU A 102 -7.31 6.66 -12.36
C LEU A 102 -6.90 5.26 -11.87
N PHE A 103 -6.34 5.19 -10.65
CA PHE A 103 -5.81 3.95 -10.06
C PHE A 103 -6.67 3.43 -8.91
N PRO A 104 -6.81 2.11 -8.71
CA PRO A 104 -7.66 1.51 -7.67
C PRO A 104 -7.04 1.57 -6.25
N CYS A 105 -6.32 2.65 -5.91
CA CYS A 105 -5.72 2.87 -4.60
C CYS A 105 -5.73 4.36 -4.23
N ARG A 106 -6.39 4.71 -3.12
CA ARG A 106 -6.56 6.11 -2.67
C ARG A 106 -5.27 6.83 -2.28
N GLN A 107 -4.16 6.10 -2.18
CA GLN A 107 -2.86 6.72 -1.92
C GLN A 107 -2.26 7.30 -3.18
N ILE A 108 -2.58 6.73 -4.35
CA ILE A 108 -2.14 7.24 -5.65
C ILE A 108 -2.97 8.48 -5.97
N ARG A 109 -2.30 9.63 -6.03
CA ARG A 109 -2.89 10.95 -6.28
C ARG A 109 -2.62 11.38 -7.71
N VAL A 110 -2.89 10.46 -8.64
CA VAL A 110 -2.91 10.70 -10.08
C VAL A 110 -4.34 10.42 -10.54
N TYR A 111 -4.98 11.42 -11.13
CA TYR A 111 -6.42 11.46 -11.40
C TYR A 111 -6.69 11.69 -12.89
N ASP A 112 -7.80 11.11 -13.36
CA ASP A 112 -8.24 11.21 -14.74
C ASP A 112 -8.90 12.57 -15.07
N ASN A 113 -9.76 13.08 -14.19
CA ASN A 113 -10.63 14.22 -14.46
C ASN A 113 -10.31 15.47 -13.62
N ASP A 114 -9.04 15.70 -13.29
CA ASP A 114 -8.60 16.87 -12.53
C ASP A 114 -7.70 17.78 -13.36
N HIS A 115 -8.17 18.15 -14.57
CA HIS A 115 -7.41 18.77 -15.67
C HIS A 115 -6.62 20.05 -15.33
N LEU A 116 -6.78 20.62 -14.13
CA LEU A 116 -6.16 21.89 -13.71
C LEU A 116 -5.28 21.75 -12.46
N THR A 117 -4.96 20.53 -12.01
CA THR A 117 -4.07 20.33 -10.86
C THR A 117 -2.82 19.54 -11.22
N ALA A 118 -1.81 19.64 -10.37
CA ALA A 118 -0.58 18.83 -10.44
C ALA A 118 -0.82 17.32 -10.16
N ASN A 119 -2.06 16.92 -9.91
CA ASN A 119 -2.46 15.52 -9.74
C ASN A 119 -3.20 14.98 -10.96
N SER A 120 -3.48 15.83 -11.95
CA SER A 120 -3.94 15.40 -13.26
C SER A 120 -2.89 14.52 -13.92
N TRP A 121 -3.27 13.42 -14.55
CA TRP A 121 -2.28 12.70 -15.37
C TRP A 121 -1.87 13.49 -16.63
N TYR A 122 -2.68 14.47 -17.08
CA TYR A 122 -2.28 15.43 -18.12
C TYR A 122 -1.16 16.39 -17.69
N ALA A 123 -0.84 16.46 -16.38
CA ALA A 123 0.32 17.22 -15.92
C ALA A 123 1.66 16.50 -16.22
N PHE A 124 1.60 15.25 -16.70
CA PHE A 124 2.76 14.41 -17.01
C PHE A 124 2.87 14.22 -18.51
N GLY A 125 3.38 15.24 -19.18
CA GLY A 125 3.53 15.25 -20.63
C GLY A 125 3.78 16.66 -21.15
N LYS A 126 3.81 16.79 -22.47
CA LYS A 126 4.03 18.07 -23.15
C LYS A 126 3.33 18.08 -24.51
N MET A 127 2.95 19.27 -24.95
CA MET A 127 2.55 19.49 -26.33
C MET A 127 3.78 19.52 -27.23
N ASP A 128 3.73 18.82 -28.36
CA ASP A 128 4.70 18.99 -29.45
C ASP A 128 4.30 20.14 -30.39
N ASP A 129 5.13 20.39 -31.39
CA ASP A 129 4.96 21.48 -32.36
C ASP A 129 3.72 21.28 -33.28
N GLU A 130 3.17 20.07 -33.34
CA GLU A 130 1.98 19.72 -34.14
C GLU A 130 0.69 19.78 -33.30
N ALA A 131 0.76 20.28 -32.07
CA ALA A 131 -0.34 20.27 -31.11
C ALA A 131 -0.84 18.84 -30.78
N VAL A 132 0.07 17.88 -30.74
CA VAL A 132 -0.16 16.53 -30.19
C VAL A 132 0.44 16.48 -28.78
N PHE A 133 -0.32 15.97 -27.81
CA PHE A 133 0.16 15.81 -26.44
C PHE A 133 0.92 14.49 -26.30
N GLU A 134 2.20 14.54 -25.96
CA GLU A 134 3.03 13.37 -25.62
C GLU A 134 2.92 13.07 -24.14
N VAL A 135 2.52 11.85 -23.80
CA VAL A 135 2.32 11.39 -22.41
C VAL A 135 3.65 10.90 -21.83
N ASP A 136 4.02 11.41 -20.67
CA ASP A 136 5.22 10.98 -19.94
C ASP A 136 4.88 9.86 -18.94
N LYS A 137 4.78 8.64 -19.47
CA LYS A 137 4.46 7.44 -18.67
C LYS A 137 5.52 7.09 -17.63
N ASP A 138 6.77 7.44 -17.88
CA ASP A 138 7.87 7.20 -16.93
C ASP A 138 7.68 8.07 -15.69
N THR A 139 7.40 9.37 -15.86
CA THR A 139 7.14 10.27 -14.73
C THR A 139 5.85 9.89 -14.00
N ILE A 140 4.81 9.41 -14.71
CA ILE A 140 3.61 8.86 -14.06
C ILE A 140 3.98 7.64 -13.20
N THR A 141 4.79 6.73 -13.71
CA THR A 141 5.23 5.53 -12.98
C THR A 141 5.99 5.91 -11.71
N GLU A 142 6.96 6.83 -11.82
CA GLU A 142 7.71 7.34 -10.67
C GLU A 142 6.79 7.96 -9.62
N ARG A 143 5.81 8.77 -10.06
CA ARG A 143 4.82 9.38 -9.16
C ARG A 143 3.97 8.32 -8.46
N VAL A 144 3.49 7.32 -9.19
CA VAL A 144 2.70 6.20 -8.63
C VAL A 144 3.50 5.45 -7.58
N LEU A 145 4.75 5.10 -7.86
CA LEU A 145 5.62 4.38 -6.91
C LEU A 145 5.91 5.21 -5.65
N SER A 146 6.15 6.52 -5.82
CA SER A 146 6.33 7.45 -4.71
C SER A 146 5.09 7.52 -3.80
N ASP A 147 3.90 7.68 -4.39
CA ASP A 147 2.63 7.71 -3.68
C ASP A 147 2.33 6.38 -2.97
N LEU A 148 2.77 5.25 -3.54
CA LEU A 148 2.59 3.90 -3.00
C LEU A 148 3.59 3.53 -1.91
N GLY A 149 4.70 4.26 -1.72
CA GLY A 149 5.72 3.96 -0.70
C GLY A 149 5.14 3.60 0.69
N PRO A 150 4.19 4.39 1.24
CA PRO A 150 3.52 4.07 2.52
C PRO A 150 2.67 2.80 2.53
N CYS A 151 2.42 2.18 1.38
CA CYS A 151 1.56 1.02 1.17
C CYS A 151 2.26 -0.12 0.42
N VAL A 152 3.60 -0.09 0.28
CA VAL A 152 4.36 -1.09 -0.48
C VAL A 152 4.14 -2.53 0.01
N ARG A 153 3.72 -2.71 1.27
CA ARG A 153 3.41 -4.02 1.87
C ARG A 153 1.91 -4.32 1.99
N CYS A 154 1.05 -3.49 1.44
CA CYS A 154 -0.39 -3.62 1.58
C CYS A 154 -0.87 -4.93 0.91
N PRO A 155 -1.46 -5.90 1.64
CA PRO A 155 -1.87 -7.20 1.08
C PRO A 155 -3.03 -7.12 0.08
N ILE A 156 -3.65 -5.95 -0.08
CA ILE A 156 -4.76 -5.72 -1.00
C ILE A 156 -4.39 -4.74 -2.12
N LEU A 157 -3.11 -4.35 -2.20
CA LEU A 157 -2.60 -3.55 -3.32
C LEU A 157 -2.29 -4.49 -4.48
N ASP A 158 -2.84 -4.15 -5.64
CA ASP A 158 -2.58 -4.86 -6.89
C ASP A 158 -1.62 -4.03 -7.74
N LEU A 159 -0.32 -4.36 -7.67
CA LEU A 159 0.73 -3.67 -8.41
C LEU A 159 0.66 -3.98 -9.90
N ASP A 160 0.26 -5.20 -10.27
CA ASP A 160 0.13 -5.60 -11.67
C ASP A 160 -1.00 -4.82 -12.34
N ALA A 161 -2.18 -4.76 -11.71
CA ALA A 161 -3.29 -3.94 -12.22
C ALA A 161 -2.92 -2.44 -12.27
N THR A 162 -2.11 -1.96 -11.33
CA THR A 162 -1.59 -0.58 -11.35
C THR A 162 -0.67 -0.34 -12.55
N ALA A 163 0.27 -1.25 -12.81
CA ALA A 163 1.16 -1.19 -13.97
C ALA A 163 0.39 -1.29 -15.30
N GLU A 164 -0.61 -2.16 -15.38
CA GLU A 164 -1.49 -2.30 -16.55
C GLU A 164 -2.28 -1.01 -16.85
N ILE A 165 -2.65 -0.24 -15.82
CA ILE A 165 -3.30 1.06 -16.03
C ILE A 165 -2.34 2.04 -16.69
N VAL A 166 -1.09 2.16 -16.20
CA VAL A 166 -0.07 3.02 -16.83
C VAL A 166 0.20 2.58 -18.27
N ALA A 167 0.35 1.27 -18.50
CA ALA A 167 0.60 0.72 -19.82
C ALA A 167 -0.51 1.06 -20.82
N ARG A 168 -1.77 1.09 -20.37
CA ARG A 168 -2.94 1.41 -21.19
C ARG A 168 -3.18 2.89 -21.45
N LEU A 169 -2.50 3.80 -20.73
CA LEU A 169 -2.55 5.22 -21.09
C LEU A 169 -2.09 5.39 -22.55
N PRO A 170 -2.60 6.38 -23.30
CA PRO A 170 -2.08 6.67 -24.62
C PRO A 170 -0.61 7.09 -24.54
N GLU A 171 0.17 6.82 -25.59
CA GLU A 171 1.50 7.44 -25.74
C GLU A 171 1.38 8.89 -26.19
N LYS A 172 0.37 9.16 -27.03
CA LYS A 172 0.07 10.45 -27.61
C LYS A 172 -1.43 10.67 -27.68
N ILE A 173 -1.86 11.90 -27.51
CA ILE A 173 -3.25 12.34 -27.73
C ILE A 173 -3.23 13.38 -28.85
N ASP A 174 -3.92 13.12 -29.95
CA ASP A 174 -4.11 14.06 -31.07
C ASP A 174 -5.59 14.48 -31.15
N PRO A 175 -5.97 15.62 -30.56
CA PRO A 175 -7.35 16.11 -30.57
C PRO A 175 -7.92 16.38 -31.97
N GLY A 176 -7.06 16.57 -32.97
CA GLY A 176 -7.48 16.73 -34.36
C GLY A 176 -7.91 15.44 -35.03
N ARG A 177 -7.53 14.28 -34.48
CA ARG A 177 -7.84 12.93 -35.00
C ARG A 177 -8.70 12.11 -34.05
N ASP A 178 -8.56 12.33 -32.75
CA ASP A 178 -9.25 11.58 -31.72
C ASP A 178 -10.45 12.39 -31.18
N GLU A 179 -11.64 12.15 -31.74
CA GLU A 179 -12.88 12.86 -31.37
C GLU A 179 -13.27 12.71 -29.89
N ALA A 180 -12.76 11.68 -29.21
CA ALA A 180 -12.93 11.46 -27.78
C ALA A 180 -12.13 12.47 -26.92
N TRP A 181 -11.14 13.13 -27.52
CA TRP A 181 -10.16 14.00 -26.89
C TRP A 181 -10.32 15.46 -27.32
N ASN A 182 -11.54 16.00 -27.25
CA ASN A 182 -11.72 17.43 -27.46
C ASN A 182 -11.15 18.23 -26.28
N TYR A 183 -10.28 19.20 -26.57
CA TYR A 183 -9.91 20.21 -25.57
C TYR A 183 -11.18 20.89 -25.06
N LYS A 184 -11.43 20.75 -23.76
CA LYS A 184 -12.48 21.54 -23.10
C LYS A 184 -11.86 22.89 -22.75
N GLU A 185 -12.41 23.96 -23.32
CA GLU A 185 -12.10 25.35 -22.96
C GLU A 185 -12.43 25.66 -21.48
#